data_AF-A0A1E1MQ98-F1
#
_entry.id   AF-A0A1E1MQ98-F1
#
_cell.length_a   1.000
_cell.length_b   1.000
_cell.length_c   1.000
_cell.angle_alpha   90.00
_cell.angle_beta   90.00
_cell.angle_gamma   90.00
#
_symmetry.space_group_name_H-M   'P 1'
#
loop_
_entity.id
_entity.type
_entity.pdbx_description
1 polymer ?
#
loop_
_entity_poly.entity_id
_entity_poly.type
_entity_poly.pdbx_seq_one_letter_code
_entity_poly.pdbx_strand_id
1 'polypeptide(L)'
;MEIATQEAPKGGGQAQDIRKRPAQGGRGPKRQRARKEKPVREGDAVLLADVRALFAKQKLRDTIPHDPSEHSEIPIASSEESHTKEESNRQTPATNGTPGLPEPFTETEVEVLEISSTGDGLAKHPSSNQIYVVPFGTPGDILRVKVIRHFENEHYSTADFVSVVKAGPLRDDSRINCQYFSRCSGCQFQMLDYSEQLKHKKVIVEKAFKNFSNLPPELIPLIGDTIGSPLQYGYRTKLTPHFDGPPGYLSKKDKMNGARKYFDKVPDIGFMQKGLKKTLDIEDCPIGTDAVRMGMKRERLRVAEEMKKYRNGATILLRESTDRVQNDDEAASQTLPNTIKVTSASHTEFKSCVTDNNGTSTEYIDDFVFTSIAGSFFQNNNSILPPFTQYIRDNIMPPSSSTGPPIKYLIDAYSGSGLFTITLSSLFTTSVGIDISAASITSARENAKLNKLPPSQCTFIAADAPELFESITYPQDETVVVIDPPRKGCDESFLSQLLTFGPRRVVYVSCNVHTQARDVGVLVSGMESGGSRYEIESLRGFDFFPQTGHVEGVCVLRRVEDAGSATTAAE
;
A
#
# COMPACT_ATOMS: atom_id res chain seq x y z
N MET A 1 7.78 50.44 -30.38
CA MET A 1 7.84 51.50 -31.42
C MET A 1 8.58 50.90 -32.60
N GLU A 2 8.11 50.77 -33.84
CA GLU A 2 6.83 50.96 -34.52
C GLU A 2 6.97 50.19 -35.85
N ILE A 3 5.98 49.33 -36.17
CA ILE A 3 5.24 49.18 -37.46
C ILE A 3 6.08 49.30 -38.75
N ALA A 4 6.14 48.33 -39.66
CA ALA A 4 5.03 47.94 -40.53
C ALA A 4 5.26 46.60 -41.27
N THR A 5 4.23 45.75 -41.31
CA THR A 5 4.08 44.58 -42.18
C THR A 5 2.98 44.84 -43.20
N GLN A 6 3.25 44.58 -44.49
CA GLN A 6 2.32 44.69 -45.62
C GLN A 6 1.43 43.44 -45.76
N GLU A 7 0.20 43.66 -46.22
CA GLU A 7 -0.86 42.67 -46.43
C GLU A 7 -0.86 41.98 -47.82
N ALA A 8 -1.40 40.75 -47.82
CA ALA A 8 -2.27 40.08 -48.83
C ALA A 8 -1.63 39.51 -50.14
N PRO A 9 -2.19 38.41 -50.73
CA PRO A 9 -3.62 38.08 -50.77
C PRO A 9 -4.07 36.61 -50.58
N LYS A 10 -5.40 36.51 -50.42
CA LYS A 10 -6.24 35.31 -50.28
C LYS A 10 -6.32 34.50 -51.58
N GLY A 11 -6.34 33.17 -51.47
CA GLY A 11 -6.72 32.25 -52.54
C GLY A 11 -7.44 31.03 -51.96
N GLY A 12 -8.72 30.85 -52.30
CA GLY A 12 -9.57 29.75 -51.86
C GLY A 12 -9.36 28.45 -52.63
N GLY A 13 -9.59 27.33 -51.98
CA GLY A 13 -9.63 25.99 -52.59
C GLY A 13 -10.70 25.14 -51.94
N GLN A 14 -11.76 24.85 -52.70
CA GLN A 14 -12.84 23.93 -52.37
C GLN A 14 -12.32 22.49 -52.31
N ALA A 15 -12.65 21.75 -51.24
CA ALA A 15 -12.47 20.30 -51.21
C ALA A 15 -13.79 19.62 -51.61
N GLN A 16 -13.79 18.95 -52.77
CA GLN A 16 -14.91 18.17 -53.28
C GLN A 16 -14.96 16.76 -52.68
N ASP A 17 -16.20 16.35 -52.45
CA ASP A 17 -16.73 15.04 -52.07
C ASP A 17 -16.40 13.96 -53.13
N ILE A 18 -15.75 12.86 -52.72
CA ILE A 18 -15.70 11.61 -53.51
C ILE A 18 -16.22 10.45 -52.65
N ARG A 19 -17.39 9.97 -53.08
CA ARG A 19 -18.16 8.86 -52.52
C ARG A 19 -17.52 7.48 -52.75
N LYS A 20 -17.73 6.63 -51.75
CA LYS A 20 -18.09 5.19 -51.79
C LYS A 20 -17.11 4.20 -52.49
N ARG A 21 -16.50 3.33 -51.68
CA ARG A 21 -16.08 1.97 -52.08
C ARG A 21 -17.03 0.91 -51.47
N PRO A 22 -17.32 -0.20 -52.17
CA PRO A 22 -18.37 -1.13 -51.79
C PRO A 22 -17.92 -2.14 -50.73
N ALA A 23 -18.87 -2.54 -49.88
CA ALA A 23 -18.72 -3.63 -48.93
C ALA A 23 -18.68 -4.98 -49.66
N GLN A 24 -17.56 -5.70 -49.53
CA GLN A 24 -17.52 -7.15 -49.77
C GLN A 24 -17.42 -7.87 -48.42
N GLY A 25 -18.47 -8.63 -48.12
CA GLY A 25 -18.51 -9.54 -46.98
C GLY A 25 -17.65 -10.77 -47.26
N GLY A 26 -16.68 -11.01 -46.37
CA GLY A 26 -15.98 -12.28 -46.24
C GLY A 26 -15.82 -12.60 -44.76
N ARG A 27 -16.59 -13.56 -44.25
CA ARG A 27 -16.43 -14.09 -42.89
C ARG A 27 -15.14 -14.92 -42.84
N GLY A 28 -14.04 -14.31 -42.42
CA GLY A 28 -12.82 -15.04 -42.05
C GLY A 28 -13.05 -15.94 -40.83
N PRO A 29 -12.32 -17.06 -40.70
CA PRO A 29 -12.52 -18.02 -39.62
C PRO A 29 -12.27 -17.37 -38.26
N LYS A 30 -13.18 -17.61 -37.31
CA LYS A 30 -13.09 -17.12 -35.93
C LYS A 30 -11.78 -17.61 -35.32
N ARG A 31 -10.80 -16.72 -35.18
CA ARG A 31 -9.63 -16.89 -34.31
C ARG A 31 -10.18 -17.27 -32.93
N GLN A 32 -10.00 -18.53 -32.53
CA GLN A 32 -10.18 -18.95 -31.14
C GLN A 32 -9.29 -18.03 -30.31
N ARG A 33 -9.89 -17.16 -29.50
CA ARG A 33 -9.16 -16.42 -28.49
C ARG A 33 -8.59 -17.47 -27.55
N ALA A 34 -7.30 -17.78 -27.69
CA ALA A 34 -6.55 -18.44 -26.64
C ALA A 34 -6.86 -17.68 -25.35
N ARG A 35 -7.37 -18.41 -24.36
CA ARG A 35 -7.70 -17.88 -23.05
C ARG A 35 -6.36 -17.47 -22.43
N LYS A 36 -5.93 -16.23 -22.69
CA LYS A 36 -4.79 -15.63 -22.01
C LYS A 36 -5.07 -15.79 -20.52
N GLU A 37 -4.25 -16.57 -19.83
CA GLU A 37 -4.29 -16.64 -18.38
C GLU A 37 -4.26 -15.20 -17.87
N LYS A 38 -5.24 -14.85 -17.04
CA LYS A 38 -5.23 -13.52 -16.43
C LYS A 38 -3.97 -13.49 -15.55
N PRO A 39 -3.14 -12.44 -15.63
CA PRO A 39 -2.04 -12.31 -14.70
C PRO A 39 -2.61 -12.39 -13.29
N VAL A 40 -2.02 -13.28 -12.47
CA VAL A 40 -2.33 -13.39 -11.05
C VAL A 40 -2.16 -12.01 -10.45
N ARG A 41 -3.16 -11.50 -9.72
CA ARG A 41 -3.01 -10.20 -9.06
C ARG A 41 -1.96 -10.41 -7.97
N GLU A 42 -1.07 -9.45 -7.79
CA GLU A 42 0.06 -9.58 -6.88
C GLU A 42 -0.37 -9.95 -5.43
N GLY A 43 -1.48 -9.37 -4.95
CA GLY A 43 -2.06 -9.73 -3.66
C GLY A 43 -2.52 -11.18 -3.55
N ASP A 44 -2.89 -11.83 -4.67
CA ASP A 44 -3.24 -13.24 -4.70
C ASP A 44 -1.99 -14.11 -4.51
N ALA A 45 -0.82 -13.70 -5.03
CA ALA A 45 0.44 -14.42 -4.85
C ALA A 45 0.95 -14.33 -3.40
N VAL A 46 0.83 -13.16 -2.78
CA VAL A 46 1.18 -12.93 -1.36
C VAL A 46 0.33 -13.80 -0.45
N LEU A 47 -1.00 -13.75 -0.60
CA LEU A 47 -1.92 -14.58 0.19
C LEU A 47 -1.63 -16.08 0.00
N LEU A 48 -1.37 -16.50 -1.23
CA LEU A 48 -1.09 -17.90 -1.54
C LEU A 48 0.20 -18.40 -0.91
N ALA A 49 1.24 -17.56 -0.80
CA ALA A 49 2.48 -17.90 -0.09
C ALA A 49 2.21 -18.18 1.39
N ASP A 50 1.39 -17.35 2.06
CA ASP A 50 1.01 -17.54 3.46
C ASP A 50 0.14 -18.78 3.67
N VAL A 51 -0.87 -18.98 2.81
CA VAL A 51 -1.72 -20.18 2.82
C VAL A 51 -0.88 -21.44 2.70
N ARG A 52 0.05 -21.50 1.73
CA ARG A 52 0.92 -22.66 1.52
C ARG A 52 1.83 -22.90 2.72
N ALA A 53 2.40 -21.84 3.30
CA ALA A 53 3.24 -21.95 4.48
C ALA A 53 2.47 -22.51 5.69
N LEU A 54 1.25 -22.01 5.94
CA LEU A 54 0.42 -22.51 7.03
C LEU A 54 -0.05 -23.94 6.80
N PHE A 55 -0.47 -24.28 5.59
CA PHE A 55 -0.90 -25.63 5.22
C PHE A 55 0.26 -26.64 5.38
N ALA A 56 1.48 -26.27 5.00
CA ALA A 56 2.67 -27.10 5.22
C ALA A 56 2.96 -27.30 6.72
N LYS A 57 2.84 -26.25 7.55
CA LYS A 57 2.99 -26.36 9.02
C LYS A 57 1.96 -27.31 9.64
N GLN A 58 0.71 -27.27 9.16
CA GLN A 58 -0.35 -28.16 9.65
C GLN A 58 -0.07 -29.62 9.31
N LYS A 59 0.30 -29.92 8.06
CA LYS A 59 0.67 -31.28 7.65
C LYS A 59 1.81 -31.85 8.50
N LEU A 60 2.82 -31.04 8.83
CA LEU A 60 3.93 -31.46 9.70
C LEU A 60 3.46 -31.79 11.12
N ARG A 61 2.50 -31.03 11.67
CA ARG A 61 1.92 -31.32 13.00
C ARG A 61 1.12 -32.63 13.00
N ASP A 62 0.36 -32.90 11.94
CA ASP A 62 -0.43 -34.12 11.82
C ASP A 62 0.44 -35.38 11.63
N THR A 63 1.69 -35.22 11.16
CA THR A 63 2.64 -36.34 10.96
C THR A 63 3.48 -36.72 12.18
N ILE A 64 3.50 -35.91 13.24
CA ILE A 64 4.21 -36.23 14.49
C ILE A 64 3.22 -36.93 15.43
N PRO A 65 3.41 -38.22 15.78
CA PRO A 65 2.55 -38.88 16.75
C PRO A 65 2.58 -38.14 18.08
N HIS A 66 1.42 -37.73 18.57
CA HIS A 66 1.29 -37.21 19.92
C HIS A 66 1.51 -38.39 20.87
N ASP A 67 2.71 -38.49 21.46
CA ASP A 67 3.01 -39.46 22.51
C ASP A 67 2.39 -38.97 23.83
N PRO A 68 1.38 -39.64 24.38
CA PRO A 68 0.82 -39.30 25.68
C PRO A 68 1.50 -40.19 26.73
N SER A 69 2.77 -39.94 27.05
CA SER A 69 3.44 -40.66 28.14
C SER A 69 4.59 -39.91 28.81
N GLU A 70 4.29 -38.80 29.47
CA GLU A 70 5.04 -38.40 30.66
C GLU A 70 4.07 -38.00 31.77
N HIS A 71 3.64 -38.98 32.56
CA HIS A 71 3.59 -38.89 34.03
C HIS A 71 3.54 -40.31 34.61
N SER A 72 4.60 -40.64 35.31
CA SER A 72 4.79 -41.83 36.13
C SER A 72 3.88 -41.82 37.35
N GLU A 73 3.22 -42.94 37.64
CA GLU A 73 3.15 -43.61 38.96
C GLU A 73 2.32 -44.92 38.87
N ILE A 74 2.82 -45.99 39.51
CA ILE A 74 2.28 -47.36 39.62
C ILE A 74 2.50 -47.78 41.10
N PRO A 75 1.81 -48.76 41.73
CA PRO A 75 0.41 -49.24 41.68
C PRO A 75 -0.23 -49.42 43.08
N ILE A 76 -1.53 -49.71 43.20
CA ILE A 76 -2.07 -50.77 44.11
C ILE A 76 -3.32 -51.42 43.47
N ALA A 77 -3.39 -52.75 43.56
CA ALA A 77 -4.36 -53.66 42.98
C ALA A 77 -5.67 -53.82 43.79
N SER A 78 -6.77 -54.18 43.12
CA SER A 78 -7.54 -55.41 43.38
C SER A 78 -8.72 -55.57 42.41
N SER A 79 -8.88 -56.82 41.98
CA SER A 79 -9.89 -57.45 41.12
C SER A 79 -11.35 -57.29 41.55
N GLU A 80 -12.28 -57.27 40.59
CA GLU A 80 -13.41 -58.21 40.53
C GLU A 80 -14.10 -58.20 39.15
N GLU A 81 -14.45 -59.39 38.69
CA GLU A 81 -15.06 -59.72 37.40
C GLU A 81 -16.58 -59.54 37.43
N SER A 82 -17.19 -59.17 36.29
CA SER A 82 -18.53 -59.68 35.96
C SER A 82 -18.76 -59.70 34.45
N HIS A 83 -18.94 -60.92 33.95
CA HIS A 83 -19.40 -61.26 32.61
C HIS A 83 -20.81 -60.74 32.30
N THR A 84 -21.02 -60.24 31.09
CA THR A 84 -22.19 -60.61 30.26
C THR A 84 -21.80 -60.58 28.79
N LYS A 85 -21.98 -61.72 28.12
CA LYS A 85 -21.91 -61.92 26.67
C LYS A 85 -23.20 -61.37 26.06
N GLU A 86 -23.12 -60.62 24.97
CA GLU A 86 -24.18 -60.65 23.97
C GLU A 86 -23.63 -60.35 22.56
N GLU A 87 -23.71 -61.41 21.78
CA GLU A 87 -23.90 -61.60 20.34
C GLU A 87 -23.40 -60.59 19.29
N SER A 88 -22.74 -61.23 18.32
CA SER A 88 -22.29 -60.72 17.05
C SER A 88 -23.36 -59.95 16.27
N ASN A 89 -23.04 -58.73 15.86
CA ASN A 89 -23.53 -58.23 14.58
C ASN A 89 -22.36 -57.77 13.73
N ARG A 90 -22.20 -58.46 12.61
CA ARG A 90 -21.14 -58.27 11.61
C ARG A 90 -21.50 -57.03 10.80
N GLN A 91 -21.19 -55.83 11.32
CA GLN A 91 -21.23 -54.61 10.55
C GLN A 91 -19.87 -54.37 9.90
N THR A 92 -19.88 -54.49 8.58
CA THR A 92 -18.90 -54.02 7.63
C THR A 92 -18.32 -52.66 8.06
N PRO A 93 -16.99 -52.45 8.03
CA PRO A 93 -16.41 -51.17 8.41
C PRO A 93 -16.95 -50.11 7.45
N ALA A 94 -17.65 -49.11 8.01
CA ALA A 94 -17.99 -47.90 7.31
C ALA A 94 -16.69 -47.30 6.76
N THR A 95 -16.68 -47.11 5.44
CA THR A 95 -15.66 -46.35 4.74
C THR A 95 -15.47 -44.99 5.42
N ASN A 96 -14.26 -44.73 5.91
CA ASN A 96 -13.79 -43.41 6.35
C ASN A 96 -13.94 -42.43 5.18
N GLY A 97 -15.10 -41.77 5.09
CA GLY A 97 -15.33 -40.65 4.21
C GLY A 97 -14.73 -39.41 4.86
N THR A 98 -13.75 -38.79 4.21
CA THR A 98 -13.31 -37.43 4.53
C THR A 98 -14.56 -36.54 4.59
N PRO A 99 -14.80 -35.81 5.70
CA PRO A 99 -15.91 -34.86 5.73
C PRO A 99 -15.76 -33.88 4.56
N GLY A 100 -16.78 -33.79 3.71
CA GLY A 100 -16.78 -32.87 2.58
C GLY A 100 -16.66 -31.41 3.03
N LEU A 101 -16.13 -30.55 2.17
CA LEU A 101 -16.10 -29.11 2.44
C LEU A 101 -17.53 -28.58 2.61
N PRO A 102 -17.78 -27.63 3.54
CA PRO A 102 -19.10 -27.03 3.71
C PRO A 102 -19.60 -26.42 2.40
N GLU A 103 -20.90 -26.57 2.11
CA GLU A 103 -21.51 -25.98 0.92
C GLU A 103 -21.30 -24.44 0.87
N PRO A 104 -21.00 -23.86 -0.30
CA PRO A 104 -20.91 -22.41 -0.44
C PRO A 104 -22.18 -21.70 0.05
N PHE A 105 -21.98 -20.51 0.62
CA PHE A 105 -22.99 -19.66 1.25
C PHE A 105 -23.63 -20.20 2.52
N THR A 106 -23.13 -21.30 3.08
CA THR A 106 -23.47 -21.76 4.43
C THR A 106 -22.57 -21.12 5.49
N GLU A 107 -23.06 -21.07 6.73
CA GLU A 107 -22.28 -20.60 7.88
C GLU A 107 -21.60 -21.78 8.58
N THR A 108 -20.35 -21.56 8.98
CA THR A 108 -19.58 -22.51 9.79
C THR A 108 -18.69 -21.79 10.80
N GLU A 109 -18.13 -22.53 11.75
CA GLU A 109 -17.21 -22.03 12.75
C GLU A 109 -15.78 -22.42 12.42
N VAL A 110 -14.86 -21.46 12.49
CA VAL A 110 -13.44 -21.66 12.21
C VAL A 110 -12.57 -21.01 13.28
N GLU A 111 -11.44 -21.63 13.58
CA GLU A 111 -10.44 -21.12 14.52
C GLU A 111 -9.33 -20.42 13.75
N VAL A 112 -9.10 -19.13 14.02
CA VAL A 112 -8.05 -18.34 13.39
C VAL A 112 -6.69 -18.70 13.99
N LEU A 113 -5.71 -19.01 13.14
CA LEU A 113 -4.37 -19.45 13.56
C LEU A 113 -3.31 -18.36 13.46
N GLU A 114 -3.31 -17.62 12.35
CA GLU A 114 -2.40 -16.49 12.12
C GLU A 114 -3.10 -15.43 11.25
N ILE A 115 -2.53 -14.22 11.19
CA ILE A 115 -2.95 -13.19 10.25
C ILE A 115 -2.05 -13.29 9.01
N SER A 116 -2.64 -13.24 7.82
CA SER A 116 -1.89 -13.22 6.57
C SER A 116 -1.19 -11.86 6.36
N SER A 117 -0.27 -11.83 5.40
CA SER A 117 0.39 -10.59 4.99
C SER A 117 -0.58 -9.62 4.29
N THR A 118 -1.75 -10.10 3.83
CA THR A 118 -2.82 -9.25 3.30
C THR A 118 -3.74 -8.68 4.40
N GLY A 119 -3.54 -9.10 5.66
CA GLY A 119 -4.28 -8.64 6.83
C GLY A 119 -5.59 -9.37 7.10
N ASP A 120 -5.86 -10.48 6.41
CA ASP A 120 -7.00 -11.36 6.69
C ASP A 120 -6.54 -12.52 7.59
N GLY A 121 -7.41 -13.03 8.46
CA GLY A 121 -7.13 -14.20 9.29
C GLY A 121 -7.05 -15.47 8.43
N LEU A 122 -6.08 -16.33 8.73
CA LEU A 122 -5.98 -17.68 8.21
C LEU A 122 -6.45 -18.66 9.28
N ALA A 123 -7.60 -19.28 9.02
CA ALA A 123 -8.31 -20.11 9.97
C ALA A 123 -8.37 -21.57 9.51
N LYS A 124 -8.59 -22.48 10.46
CA LYS A 124 -8.86 -23.90 10.21
C LYS A 124 -10.28 -24.24 10.63
N HIS A 125 -10.86 -25.22 9.94
CA HIS A 125 -12.08 -25.87 10.40
C HIS A 125 -11.70 -27.15 11.17
N PRO A 126 -12.38 -27.53 12.27
CA PRO A 126 -12.02 -28.72 13.04
C PRO A 126 -12.02 -30.03 12.24
N SER A 127 -12.87 -30.12 11.21
CA SER A 127 -13.05 -31.34 10.41
C SER A 127 -12.34 -31.33 9.04
N SER A 128 -11.53 -30.30 8.73
CA SER A 128 -10.91 -30.14 7.41
C SER A 128 -9.56 -29.46 7.48
N ASN A 129 -8.63 -29.93 6.64
CA ASN A 129 -7.31 -29.33 6.46
C ASN A 129 -7.31 -28.13 5.50
N GLN A 130 -8.48 -27.73 4.98
CA GLN A 130 -8.62 -26.55 4.15
C GLN A 130 -8.39 -25.28 4.97
N ILE A 131 -7.57 -24.35 4.46
CA ILE A 131 -7.37 -23.04 5.10
C ILE A 131 -8.52 -22.10 4.73
N TYR A 132 -9.07 -21.38 5.71
CA TYR A 132 -10.11 -20.38 5.50
C TYR A 132 -9.51 -18.98 5.64
N VAL A 133 -9.67 -18.16 4.60
CA VAL A 133 -9.27 -16.75 4.59
C VAL A 133 -10.47 -15.92 5.04
N VAL A 134 -10.37 -15.31 6.22
CA VAL A 134 -11.47 -14.66 6.91
C VAL A 134 -11.08 -13.24 7.34
N PRO A 135 -11.83 -12.21 6.92
CA PRO A 135 -11.60 -10.84 7.39
C PRO A 135 -11.80 -10.68 8.91
N PHE A 136 -11.12 -9.70 9.50
CA PHE A 136 -11.34 -9.26 10.89
C PHE A 136 -11.13 -10.33 11.97
N GLY A 137 -10.38 -11.39 11.65
CA GLY A 137 -9.97 -12.43 12.59
C GLY A 137 -8.57 -12.22 13.12
N THR A 138 -8.37 -12.55 14.40
CA THR A 138 -7.08 -12.54 15.08
C THR A 138 -6.75 -13.94 15.62
N PRO A 139 -5.47 -14.29 15.82
CA PRO A 139 -5.08 -15.61 16.32
C PRO A 139 -5.83 -16.01 17.60
N GLY A 140 -6.39 -17.22 17.61
CA GLY A 140 -7.17 -17.78 18.71
C GLY A 140 -8.67 -17.41 18.68
N ASP A 141 -9.11 -16.53 17.78
CA ASP A 141 -10.55 -16.28 17.59
C ASP A 141 -11.26 -17.53 17.07
N ILE A 142 -12.43 -17.85 17.63
CA ILE A 142 -13.42 -18.71 17.00
C ILE A 142 -14.47 -17.81 16.36
N LEU A 143 -14.57 -17.88 15.03
CA LEU A 143 -15.42 -17.03 14.23
C LEU A 143 -16.53 -17.81 13.57
N ARG A 144 -17.73 -17.24 13.56
CA ARG A 144 -18.79 -17.64 12.64
C ARG A 144 -18.54 -16.95 11.31
N VAL A 145 -18.46 -17.74 10.26
CA VAL A 145 -18.09 -17.26 8.92
C VAL A 145 -19.06 -17.82 7.88
N LYS A 146 -19.31 -17.06 6.83
CA LYS A 146 -20.08 -17.51 5.67
C LYS A 146 -19.14 -17.89 4.54
N VAL A 147 -19.10 -19.16 4.18
CA VAL A 147 -18.23 -19.67 3.11
C VAL A 147 -18.66 -19.05 1.78
N ILE A 148 -17.73 -18.49 1.01
CA ILE A 148 -18.05 -17.85 -0.28
C ILE A 148 -17.58 -18.70 -1.45
N ARG A 149 -16.34 -19.22 -1.38
CA ARG A 149 -15.72 -19.92 -2.50
C ARG A 149 -14.59 -20.82 -2.03
N HIS A 150 -14.49 -22.00 -2.64
CA HIS A 150 -13.37 -22.91 -2.49
C HIS A 150 -12.36 -22.78 -3.64
N PHE A 151 -11.09 -22.91 -3.30
CA PHE A 151 -9.94 -23.04 -4.18
C PHE A 151 -9.23 -24.34 -3.81
N GLU A 152 -9.76 -25.46 -4.33
CA GLU A 152 -9.36 -26.81 -3.92
C GLU A 152 -7.89 -27.12 -4.27
N ASN A 153 -7.43 -26.72 -5.45
CA ASN A 153 -6.05 -26.94 -5.90
C ASN A 153 -5.03 -26.18 -5.04
N GLU A 154 -5.44 -25.02 -4.53
CA GLU A 154 -4.63 -24.16 -3.68
C GLU A 154 -4.87 -24.40 -2.18
N HIS A 155 -5.74 -25.34 -1.83
CA HIS A 155 -6.10 -25.72 -0.45
C HIS A 155 -6.59 -24.57 0.45
N TYR A 156 -7.28 -23.57 -0.12
CA TYR A 156 -7.96 -22.56 0.69
C TYR A 156 -9.40 -22.23 0.28
N SER A 157 -10.14 -21.58 1.17
CA SER A 157 -11.48 -21.07 0.95
C SER A 157 -11.55 -19.62 1.38
N THR A 158 -12.31 -18.79 0.67
CA THR A 158 -12.63 -17.43 1.13
C THR A 158 -13.95 -17.45 1.85
N ALA A 159 -14.04 -16.76 2.98
CA ALA A 159 -15.28 -16.61 3.74
C ALA A 159 -15.49 -15.17 4.18
N ASP A 160 -16.76 -14.76 4.28
CA ASP A 160 -17.15 -13.49 4.87
C ASP A 160 -17.24 -13.65 6.39
N PHE A 161 -16.82 -12.62 7.13
CA PHE A 161 -16.98 -12.54 8.57
C PHE A 161 -18.48 -12.33 8.92
N VAL A 162 -19.00 -13.10 9.88
CA VAL A 162 -20.36 -12.93 10.42
C VAL A 162 -20.30 -12.41 11.85
N SER A 163 -19.65 -13.14 12.76
CA SER A 163 -19.51 -12.73 14.16
C SER A 163 -18.37 -13.45 14.87
N VAL A 164 -17.97 -12.90 16.02
CA VAL A 164 -17.07 -13.57 16.97
C VAL A 164 -17.89 -14.50 17.85
N VAL A 165 -17.57 -15.79 17.86
CA VAL A 165 -18.16 -16.77 18.78
C VAL A 165 -17.37 -16.79 20.09
N LYS A 166 -16.03 -16.77 19.98
CA LYS A 166 -15.11 -16.68 21.11
C LYS A 166 -13.92 -15.81 20.74
N ALA A 167 -13.63 -14.78 21.53
CA ALA A 167 -12.47 -13.94 21.33
C ALA A 167 -11.18 -14.68 21.73
N GLY A 168 -10.17 -14.58 20.88
CA GLY A 168 -8.80 -14.99 21.16
C GLY A 168 -8.08 -14.00 22.07
N PRO A 169 -6.85 -14.33 22.52
CA PRO A 169 -6.13 -13.53 23.51
C PRO A 169 -5.68 -12.14 23.00
N LEU A 170 -5.56 -11.97 21.68
CA LEU A 170 -5.11 -10.70 21.08
C LEU A 170 -6.27 -9.75 20.74
N ARG A 171 -7.50 -10.23 20.83
CA ARG A 171 -8.69 -9.47 20.47
C ARG A 171 -9.23 -8.71 21.68
N ASP A 172 -9.38 -7.40 21.54
CA ASP A 172 -10.28 -6.65 22.41
C ASP A 172 -10.99 -5.52 21.65
N ASP A 173 -12.29 -5.72 21.51
CA ASP A 173 -13.20 -4.90 20.69
C ASP A 173 -13.46 -3.52 21.32
N SER A 174 -13.07 -3.26 22.58
CA SER A 174 -13.18 -1.92 23.20
C SER A 174 -12.24 -0.89 22.56
N ARG A 175 -11.22 -1.34 21.82
CA ARG A 175 -10.32 -0.48 21.01
C ARG A 175 -10.95 -0.01 19.70
N ILE A 176 -12.06 -0.61 19.28
CA ILE A 176 -12.68 -0.30 17.98
C ILE A 176 -13.38 1.06 18.06
N ASN A 177 -12.74 2.07 17.45
CA ASN A 177 -13.28 3.44 17.40
C ASN A 177 -14.21 3.69 16.19
N CYS A 178 -14.35 2.75 15.26
CA CYS A 178 -15.19 2.88 14.07
C CYS A 178 -16.39 1.94 14.12
N GLN A 179 -17.60 2.51 14.13
CA GLN A 179 -18.85 1.73 14.07
C GLN A 179 -19.02 0.88 12.80
N TYR A 180 -18.23 1.15 11.75
CA TYR A 180 -18.23 0.41 10.49
C TYR A 180 -17.13 -0.65 10.40
N PHE A 181 -16.28 -0.77 11.43
CA PHE A 181 -15.32 -1.86 11.51
C PHE A 181 -16.07 -3.20 11.43
N SER A 182 -15.44 -4.22 10.83
CA SER A 182 -16.05 -5.49 10.39
C SER A 182 -16.93 -5.44 9.12
N ARG A 183 -17.20 -4.26 8.57
CA ARG A 183 -17.98 -4.10 7.30
C ARG A 183 -17.25 -3.29 6.25
N CYS A 184 -16.63 -2.18 6.62
CA CYS A 184 -15.84 -1.35 5.71
C CYS A 184 -14.56 -2.09 5.29
N SER A 185 -14.14 -1.96 4.02
CA SER A 185 -12.89 -2.56 3.53
C SER A 185 -11.62 -1.77 3.91
N GLY A 186 -11.74 -0.69 4.69
CA GLY A 186 -10.66 0.27 4.90
C GLY A 186 -9.65 -0.11 5.99
N CYS A 187 -10.10 -0.63 7.12
CA CYS A 187 -9.26 -1.01 8.26
C CYS A 187 -9.41 -2.50 8.56
N GLN A 188 -8.33 -3.15 8.99
CA GLN A 188 -8.30 -4.58 9.32
C GLN A 188 -8.09 -4.86 10.81
N PHE A 189 -7.47 -3.94 11.56
CA PHE A 189 -6.80 -4.28 12.84
C PHE A 189 -7.29 -3.52 14.08
N GLN A 190 -8.44 -2.84 14.04
CA GLN A 190 -8.87 -1.97 15.17
C GLN A 190 -9.10 -2.71 16.50
N MET A 191 -9.26 -4.03 16.47
CA MET A 191 -9.38 -4.88 17.66
C MET A 191 -8.03 -5.31 18.26
N LEU A 192 -6.91 -5.10 17.55
CA LEU A 192 -5.56 -5.45 18.01
C LEU A 192 -4.94 -4.29 18.79
N ASP A 193 -4.17 -4.61 19.81
CA ASP A 193 -3.24 -3.65 20.41
C ASP A 193 -2.26 -3.13 19.37
N TYR A 194 -1.89 -1.85 19.47
CA TYR A 194 -1.03 -1.21 18.47
C TYR A 194 0.34 -1.89 18.36
N SER A 195 0.90 -2.36 19.48
CA SER A 195 2.17 -3.08 19.46
C SER A 195 2.10 -4.39 18.67
N GLU A 196 0.96 -5.09 18.70
CA GLU A 196 0.73 -6.30 17.90
C GLU A 196 0.57 -5.97 16.41
N GLN A 197 0.01 -4.81 16.06
CA GLN A 197 -0.01 -4.33 14.67
C GLN A 197 1.41 -4.12 14.14
N LEU A 198 2.30 -3.50 14.93
CA LEU A 198 3.69 -3.26 14.54
C LEU A 198 4.49 -4.57 14.41
N LYS A 199 4.29 -5.52 15.32
CA LYS A 199 4.88 -6.86 15.23
C LYS A 199 4.42 -7.58 13.96
N HIS A 200 3.12 -7.53 13.65
CA HIS A 200 2.60 -8.14 12.43
C HIS A 200 3.18 -7.49 11.17
N LYS A 201 3.30 -6.15 11.13
CA LYS A 201 3.92 -5.44 10.01
C LYS A 201 5.39 -5.79 9.82
N LYS A 202 6.13 -6.02 10.90
CA LYS A 202 7.50 -6.56 10.82
C LYS A 202 7.51 -7.93 10.15
N VAL A 203 6.62 -8.83 10.55
CA VAL A 203 6.47 -10.17 9.95
C VAL A 203 6.13 -10.09 8.45
N ILE A 204 5.36 -9.09 8.02
CA ILE A 204 5.09 -8.85 6.59
C ILE A 204 6.38 -8.57 5.82
N VAL A 205 7.28 -7.73 6.35
CA VAL A 205 8.59 -7.44 5.73
C VAL A 205 9.47 -8.70 5.71
N GLU A 206 9.53 -9.44 6.81
CA GLU A 206 10.29 -10.71 6.91
C GLU A 206 9.82 -11.72 5.85
N LYS A 207 8.50 -11.93 5.75
CA LYS A 207 7.89 -12.82 4.77
C LYS A 207 8.11 -12.33 3.34
N ALA A 208 8.08 -11.02 3.11
CA ALA A 208 8.34 -10.45 1.80
C ALA A 208 9.74 -10.79 1.30
N PHE A 209 10.77 -10.53 2.11
CA PHE A 209 12.14 -10.82 1.74
C PHE A 209 12.43 -12.32 1.67
N LYS A 210 11.86 -13.12 2.57
CA LYS A 210 11.99 -14.58 2.50
C LYS A 210 11.43 -15.18 1.21
N ASN A 211 10.28 -14.69 0.74
CA ASN A 211 9.53 -15.35 -0.32
C ASN A 211 9.74 -14.73 -1.72
N PHE A 212 10.15 -13.46 -1.80
CA PHE A 212 10.15 -12.71 -3.06
C PHE A 212 11.51 -12.13 -3.45
N SER A 213 12.52 -12.13 -2.56
CA SER A 213 13.85 -11.59 -2.90
C SER A 213 14.71 -12.52 -3.75
N ASN A 214 14.41 -13.83 -3.75
CA ASN A 214 15.29 -14.86 -4.32
C ASN A 214 16.72 -14.86 -3.75
N LEU A 215 16.92 -14.26 -2.57
CA LEU A 215 18.21 -14.25 -1.88
C LEU A 215 18.32 -15.41 -0.89
N PRO A 216 19.52 -15.97 -0.69
CA PRO A 216 19.83 -16.80 0.45
C PRO A 216 19.56 -16.05 1.77
N PRO A 217 19.02 -16.72 2.83
CA PRO A 217 18.70 -16.07 4.10
C PRO A 217 19.89 -15.36 4.76
N GLU A 218 21.12 -15.84 4.54
CA GLU A 218 22.35 -15.26 5.07
C GLU A 218 22.70 -13.88 4.50
N LEU A 219 22.15 -13.51 3.34
CA LEU A 219 22.32 -12.17 2.74
C LEU A 219 21.28 -11.16 3.21
N ILE A 220 20.26 -11.62 3.96
CA ILE A 220 19.19 -10.77 4.48
C ILE A 220 19.50 -10.49 5.95
N PRO A 221 19.81 -9.25 6.35
CA PRO A 221 20.06 -8.93 7.75
C PRO A 221 18.78 -9.08 8.57
N LEU A 222 18.94 -9.07 9.90
CA LEU A 222 17.79 -9.04 10.79
C LEU A 222 16.91 -7.82 10.48
N ILE A 223 15.63 -8.07 10.22
CA ILE A 223 14.64 -7.01 10.00
C ILE A 223 14.46 -6.25 11.30
N GLY A 224 14.61 -4.93 11.24
CA GLY A 224 14.39 -4.04 12.38
C GLY A 224 12.91 -3.98 12.78
N ASP A 225 12.65 -3.52 13.99
CA ASP A 225 11.28 -3.30 14.44
C ASP A 225 10.59 -2.22 13.61
N THR A 226 9.28 -2.42 13.35
CA THR A 226 8.48 -1.46 12.58
C THR A 226 8.33 -0.17 13.39
N ILE A 227 8.71 0.96 12.80
CA ILE A 227 8.53 2.27 13.43
C ILE A 227 7.06 2.67 13.32
N GLY A 228 6.42 2.92 14.46
CA GLY A 228 5.02 3.30 14.54
C GLY A 228 4.74 4.74 14.14
N SER A 229 3.51 5.01 13.72
CA SER A 229 3.02 6.37 13.54
C SER A 229 2.78 7.03 14.89
N PRO A 230 3.10 8.33 15.04
CA PRO A 230 2.72 9.09 16.23
C PRO A 230 1.21 9.14 16.47
N LEU A 231 0.39 9.05 15.41
CA LEU A 231 -1.06 9.06 15.50
C LEU A 231 -1.68 7.78 14.92
N GLN A 232 -2.48 7.07 15.72
CA GLN A 232 -3.18 5.85 15.29
C GLN A 232 -4.56 6.11 14.67
N TYR A 233 -5.11 7.30 14.93
CA TYR A 233 -6.38 7.83 14.42
C TYR A 233 -6.18 9.31 14.09
N GLY A 234 -7.09 9.91 13.32
CA GLY A 234 -6.97 11.32 12.96
C GLY A 234 -5.74 11.68 12.12
N TYR A 235 -5.03 10.71 11.55
CA TYR A 235 -3.77 10.92 10.83
C TYR A 235 -3.97 11.16 9.33
N ARG A 236 -5.10 10.72 8.77
CA ARG A 236 -5.29 10.60 7.32
C ARG A 236 -5.74 11.92 6.71
N THR A 237 -4.83 12.60 6.02
CA THR A 237 -5.04 13.92 5.39
C THR A 237 -5.83 13.86 4.09
N LYS A 238 -6.04 12.66 3.50
CA LYS A 238 -6.87 12.47 2.30
C LYS A 238 -7.81 11.29 2.39
N LEU A 239 -9.08 11.55 2.14
CA LEU A 239 -10.11 10.54 1.92
C LEU A 239 -10.78 10.76 0.57
N THR A 240 -11.19 9.66 -0.06
CA THR A 240 -11.90 9.68 -1.34
C THR A 240 -13.17 8.85 -1.27
N PRO A 241 -14.17 9.24 -0.45
CA PRO A 241 -15.44 8.55 -0.42
C PRO A 241 -16.13 8.63 -1.78
N HIS A 242 -16.92 7.63 -2.10
CA HIS A 242 -17.63 7.52 -3.37
C HIS A 242 -19.06 7.10 -3.13
N PHE A 243 -19.87 7.24 -4.18
CA PHE A 243 -21.21 6.70 -4.23
C PHE A 243 -21.45 6.05 -5.59
N ASP A 244 -22.28 5.00 -5.60
CA ASP A 244 -22.66 4.27 -6.79
C ASP A 244 -23.62 5.08 -7.68
N GLY A 245 -23.72 4.72 -8.96
CA GLY A 245 -24.67 5.35 -9.89
C GLY A 245 -26.14 5.11 -9.53
N PRO A 246 -27.07 5.91 -10.09
CA PRO A 246 -28.48 5.80 -9.76
C PRO A 246 -29.02 4.39 -10.12
N PRO A 247 -29.89 3.81 -9.27
CA PRO A 247 -30.23 2.40 -9.35
C PRO A 247 -30.99 1.99 -10.63
N GLY A 248 -30.80 0.71 -10.96
CA GLY A 248 -31.53 -0.03 -12.00
C GLY A 248 -30.85 -0.05 -13.38
N TYR A 249 -31.27 -1.00 -14.20
CA TYR A 249 -30.75 -1.20 -15.56
C TYR A 249 -31.34 -0.21 -16.58
N LEU A 250 -30.52 0.29 -17.51
CA LEU A 250 -30.97 0.91 -18.76
C LEU A 250 -30.42 0.09 -19.92
N SER A 251 -31.28 -0.34 -20.84
CA SER A 251 -30.80 -1.04 -22.02
C SER A 251 -29.95 -0.10 -22.89
N LYS A 252 -29.07 -0.68 -23.71
CA LYS A 252 -28.28 0.11 -24.67
C LYS A 252 -29.18 0.95 -25.60
N LYS A 253 -30.35 0.41 -25.97
CA LYS A 253 -31.36 1.09 -26.79
C LYS A 253 -31.93 2.31 -26.07
N ASP A 254 -32.26 2.19 -24.79
CA ASP A 254 -32.80 3.31 -24.00
C ASP A 254 -31.77 4.43 -23.83
N LYS A 255 -30.50 4.06 -23.59
CA LYS A 255 -29.40 5.03 -23.53
C LYS A 255 -29.21 5.77 -24.86
N MET A 256 -29.28 5.04 -25.98
CA MET A 256 -29.22 5.63 -27.33
C MET A 256 -30.42 6.54 -27.63
N ASN A 257 -31.59 6.21 -27.10
CA ASN A 257 -32.81 7.01 -27.20
C ASN A 257 -32.86 8.19 -26.21
N GLY A 258 -31.77 8.45 -25.48
CA GLY A 258 -31.66 9.58 -24.56
C GLY A 258 -32.31 9.39 -23.19
N ALA A 259 -32.75 8.18 -22.84
CA ALA A 259 -33.28 7.91 -21.51
C ALA A 259 -32.20 8.13 -20.44
N ARG A 260 -32.58 8.80 -19.35
CA ARG A 260 -31.68 9.17 -18.24
C ARG A 260 -32.23 8.64 -16.93
N LYS A 261 -31.31 8.35 -16.00
CA LYS A 261 -31.62 8.02 -14.61
C LYS A 261 -31.10 9.09 -13.68
N TYR A 262 -31.84 9.26 -12.62
CA TYR A 262 -31.58 10.22 -11.55
C TYR A 262 -31.70 9.47 -10.23
N PHE A 263 -31.10 10.03 -9.19
CA PHE A 263 -31.28 9.53 -7.85
C PHE A 263 -32.64 10.00 -7.30
N ASP A 264 -33.38 9.07 -6.72
CA ASP A 264 -34.67 9.36 -6.06
C ASP A 264 -34.47 9.73 -4.58
N LYS A 265 -33.35 9.29 -3.99
CA LYS A 265 -32.90 9.59 -2.64
C LYS A 265 -31.39 9.78 -2.63
N VAL A 266 -30.87 10.47 -1.61
CA VAL A 266 -29.42 10.64 -1.42
C VAL A 266 -28.76 9.27 -1.46
N PRO A 267 -27.75 9.05 -2.32
CA PRO A 267 -27.09 7.76 -2.39
C PRO A 267 -26.27 7.48 -1.12
N ASP A 268 -25.98 6.20 -0.88
CA ASP A 268 -24.99 5.80 0.12
C ASP A 268 -23.62 6.39 -0.30
N ILE A 269 -22.99 7.18 0.58
CA ILE A 269 -21.69 7.82 0.33
C ILE A 269 -20.68 7.26 1.33
N GLY A 270 -19.59 6.70 0.84
CA GLY A 270 -18.56 6.15 1.74
C GLY A 270 -17.53 5.33 1.02
N PHE A 271 -17.28 4.12 1.52
CA PHE A 271 -16.23 3.23 1.01
C PHE A 271 -16.81 1.86 0.67
N MET A 272 -16.02 1.03 -0.01
CA MET A 272 -16.46 -0.32 -0.37
C MET A 272 -16.73 -1.17 0.88
N GLN A 273 -17.82 -1.92 0.85
CA GLN A 273 -18.04 -2.98 1.83
C GLN A 273 -17.07 -4.14 1.58
N LYS A 274 -16.44 -4.68 2.63
CA LYS A 274 -15.55 -5.86 2.53
C LYS A 274 -16.34 -7.03 1.94
N GLY A 275 -15.73 -7.74 0.99
CA GLY A 275 -16.33 -8.88 0.28
C GLY A 275 -17.30 -8.50 -0.85
N LEU A 276 -17.84 -7.27 -0.89
CA LEU A 276 -18.87 -6.87 -1.86
C LEU A 276 -18.43 -5.70 -2.75
N LYS A 277 -18.95 -5.69 -3.98
CA LYS A 277 -18.80 -4.55 -4.89
C LYS A 277 -19.94 -3.54 -4.72
N LYS A 278 -20.14 -3.07 -3.49
CA LYS A 278 -21.16 -2.09 -3.13
C LYS A 278 -20.58 -1.05 -2.18
N THR A 279 -20.96 0.21 -2.37
CA THR A 279 -20.67 1.29 -1.43
C THR A 279 -21.40 1.06 -0.10
N LEU A 280 -20.67 1.17 1.01
CA LEU A 280 -21.18 1.25 2.37
C LEU A 280 -21.31 2.74 2.73
N ASP A 281 -22.51 3.14 3.18
CA ASP A 281 -22.72 4.51 3.66
C ASP A 281 -21.92 4.75 4.95
N ILE A 282 -21.06 5.76 4.93
CA ILE A 282 -20.16 6.14 6.03
C ILE A 282 -20.19 7.66 6.15
N GLU A 283 -20.78 8.16 7.24
CA GLU A 283 -20.87 9.58 7.57
C GLU A 283 -19.61 10.14 8.22
N ASP A 284 -18.82 9.28 8.88
CA ASP A 284 -17.59 9.67 9.57
C ASP A 284 -16.52 8.57 9.53
N CYS A 285 -15.25 8.98 9.42
CA CYS A 285 -14.11 8.08 9.36
C CYS A 285 -13.06 8.50 10.41
N PRO A 286 -12.93 7.79 11.55
CA PRO A 286 -12.07 8.19 12.67
C PRO A 286 -10.58 8.26 12.36
N ILE A 287 -10.12 7.60 11.29
CA ILE A 287 -8.72 7.72 10.85
C ILE A 287 -8.44 9.01 10.08
N GLY A 288 -9.47 9.69 9.56
CA GLY A 288 -9.34 10.98 8.89
C GLY A 288 -9.12 12.11 9.88
N THR A 289 -8.33 13.12 9.49
CA THR A 289 -8.14 14.33 10.32
C THR A 289 -9.48 15.05 10.53
N ASP A 290 -9.57 15.88 11.56
CA ASP A 290 -10.82 16.63 11.83
C ASP A 290 -11.20 17.57 10.68
N ALA A 291 -10.22 18.12 9.96
CA ALA A 291 -10.48 18.92 8.76
C ALA A 291 -11.15 18.06 7.67
N VAL A 292 -10.63 16.86 7.41
CA VAL A 292 -11.21 15.93 6.44
C VAL A 292 -12.60 15.42 6.88
N ARG A 293 -12.79 15.13 8.17
CA ARG A 293 -14.09 14.70 8.74
C ARG A 293 -15.15 15.81 8.65
N MET A 294 -14.75 17.06 8.91
CA MET A 294 -15.59 18.24 8.64
C MET A 294 -15.94 18.35 7.16
N GLY A 295 -14.95 18.16 6.27
CA GLY A 295 -15.15 18.11 4.83
C GLY A 295 -16.16 17.04 4.39
N MET A 296 -16.07 15.83 4.93
CA MET A 296 -17.03 14.75 4.69
C MET A 296 -18.47 15.19 4.99
N LYS A 297 -18.71 15.78 6.16
CA LYS A 297 -20.05 16.25 6.56
C LYS A 297 -20.57 17.32 5.59
N ARG A 298 -19.74 18.29 5.21
CA ARG A 298 -20.09 19.35 4.26
C ARG A 298 -20.42 18.79 2.87
N GLU A 299 -19.59 17.90 2.35
CA GLU A 299 -19.78 17.34 1.01
C GLU A 299 -21.02 16.43 0.94
N ARG A 300 -21.36 15.72 2.02
CA ARG A 300 -22.62 14.96 2.08
C ARG A 300 -23.84 15.86 1.95
N LEU A 301 -23.86 17.01 2.63
CA LEU A 301 -24.94 18.01 2.49
C LEU A 301 -25.00 18.55 1.06
N ARG A 302 -23.84 18.90 0.47
CA ARG A 302 -23.77 19.37 -0.92
C ARG A 302 -24.30 18.33 -1.90
N VAL A 303 -23.93 17.05 -1.75
CA VAL A 303 -24.44 15.97 -2.61
C VAL A 303 -25.95 15.81 -2.46
N ALA A 304 -26.50 15.95 -1.25
CA ALA A 304 -27.94 15.89 -1.03
C ALA A 304 -28.69 17.04 -1.75
N GLU A 305 -28.17 18.27 -1.67
CA GLU A 305 -28.73 19.44 -2.35
C GLU A 305 -28.59 19.36 -3.88
N GLU A 306 -27.44 18.89 -4.35
CA GLU A 306 -27.07 18.82 -5.76
C GLU A 306 -27.39 17.47 -6.41
N MET A 307 -28.12 16.58 -5.73
CA MET A 307 -28.33 15.19 -6.12
C MET A 307 -28.77 15.02 -7.59
N LYS A 308 -29.62 15.93 -8.08
CA LYS A 308 -30.14 15.93 -9.46
C LYS A 308 -29.08 16.23 -10.53
N LYS A 309 -27.92 16.80 -10.15
CA LYS A 309 -26.78 17.06 -11.06
C LYS A 309 -26.03 15.77 -11.40
N TYR A 310 -26.07 14.76 -10.52
CA TYR A 310 -25.35 13.50 -10.71
C TYR A 310 -26.14 12.52 -11.57
N ARG A 311 -25.46 11.93 -12.56
CA ARG A 311 -26.02 10.93 -13.48
C ARG A 311 -25.32 9.57 -13.40
N ASN A 312 -24.14 9.56 -12.79
CA ASN A 312 -23.29 8.40 -12.57
C ASN A 312 -22.84 8.44 -11.11
N GLY A 313 -22.23 7.34 -10.65
CA GLY A 313 -21.47 7.39 -9.40
C GLY A 313 -20.31 8.37 -9.51
N ALA A 314 -19.86 8.88 -8.38
CA ALA A 314 -18.73 9.79 -8.32
C ALA A 314 -17.86 9.51 -7.10
N THR A 315 -16.62 9.99 -7.17
CA THR A 315 -15.68 10.02 -6.05
C THR A 315 -15.53 11.47 -5.61
N ILE A 316 -15.65 11.71 -4.32
CA ILE A 316 -15.50 13.02 -3.69
C ILE A 316 -14.06 13.08 -3.15
N LEU A 317 -13.33 14.14 -3.50
CA LEU A 317 -12.03 14.40 -2.89
C LEU A 317 -12.23 15.13 -1.57
N LEU A 318 -11.58 14.66 -0.51
CA LEU A 318 -11.42 15.37 0.75
C LEU A 318 -9.92 15.40 1.05
N ARG A 319 -9.27 16.57 0.93
CA ARG A 319 -7.84 16.75 1.21
C ARG A 319 -7.65 17.86 2.24
N GLU A 320 -6.91 17.59 3.30
CA GLU A 320 -6.47 18.63 4.23
C GLU A 320 -5.53 19.61 3.52
N SER A 321 -5.73 20.90 3.78
CA SER A 321 -4.73 21.94 3.51
C SER A 321 -4.50 22.71 4.79
N THR A 322 -3.24 22.90 5.14
CA THR A 322 -2.83 23.58 6.37
C THR A 322 -2.21 24.93 6.03
N ASP A 323 -2.68 25.99 6.70
CA ASP A 323 -2.00 27.28 6.75
C ASP A 323 -1.36 27.44 8.12
N ARG A 324 -0.05 27.70 8.17
CA ARG A 324 0.71 27.85 9.43
C ARG A 324 1.15 29.29 9.62
N VAL A 325 0.88 29.84 10.80
CA VAL A 325 1.31 31.18 11.24
C VAL A 325 2.07 31.09 12.56
N GLN A 326 3.00 32.01 12.80
CA GLN A 326 3.67 32.10 14.10
C GLN A 326 2.67 32.54 15.19
N ASN A 327 2.91 32.13 16.43
CA ASN A 327 1.97 32.40 17.53
C ASN A 327 1.85 33.90 17.89
N ASP A 328 2.86 34.70 17.56
CA ASP A 328 2.88 36.15 17.75
C ASP A 328 2.23 36.93 16.60
N ASP A 329 1.86 36.25 15.51
CA ASP A 329 1.11 36.84 14.40
C ASP A 329 -0.34 37.14 14.82
N GLU A 330 -0.86 38.31 14.46
CA GLU A 330 -2.27 38.68 14.75
C GLU A 330 -3.27 37.66 14.15
N ALA A 331 -2.92 37.03 13.02
CA ALA A 331 -3.70 35.97 12.40
C ALA A 331 -3.86 34.76 13.33
N ALA A 332 -2.90 34.47 14.21
CA ALA A 332 -2.97 33.36 15.15
C ALA A 332 -4.12 33.49 16.14
N SER A 333 -4.63 34.70 16.41
CA SER A 333 -5.79 34.92 17.28
C SER A 333 -7.14 34.72 16.58
N GLN A 334 -7.16 34.67 15.25
CA GLN A 334 -8.40 34.60 14.48
C GLN A 334 -9.08 33.23 14.61
N THR A 335 -10.38 33.21 14.31
CA THR A 335 -11.17 32.00 14.09
C THR A 335 -11.73 32.07 12.67
N LEU A 336 -11.29 31.15 11.82
CA LEU A 336 -11.70 31.12 10.41
C LEU A 336 -12.87 30.12 10.23
N PRO A 337 -13.85 30.41 9.38
CA PRO A 337 -14.95 29.49 9.12
C PRO A 337 -14.44 28.25 8.37
N ASN A 338 -15.01 27.09 8.69
CA ASN A 338 -14.66 25.79 8.07
C ASN A 338 -13.18 25.40 8.21
N THR A 339 -12.52 25.82 9.29
CA THR A 339 -11.16 25.40 9.62
C THR A 339 -11.08 24.82 11.02
N ILE A 340 -10.14 23.90 11.23
CA ILE A 340 -9.73 23.42 12.54
C ILE A 340 -8.47 24.17 12.94
N LYS A 341 -8.53 24.87 14.07
CA LYS A 341 -7.38 25.61 14.62
C LYS A 341 -6.64 24.72 15.61
N VAL A 342 -5.34 24.52 15.38
CA VAL A 342 -4.45 23.73 16.25
C VAL A 342 -3.26 24.61 16.62
N THR A 343 -3.09 24.90 17.90
CA THR A 343 -1.97 25.72 18.39
C THR A 343 -0.93 24.83 19.07
N SER A 344 0.31 24.92 18.59
CA SER A 344 1.48 24.28 19.18
C SER A 344 2.29 25.30 19.99
N ALA A 345 3.44 24.87 20.53
CA ALA A 345 4.34 25.75 21.28
C ALA A 345 4.90 26.91 20.42
N SER A 346 5.18 26.68 19.13
CA SER A 346 5.81 27.70 18.26
C SER A 346 4.85 28.36 17.28
N HIS A 347 3.82 27.65 16.82
CA HIS A 347 2.96 28.12 15.73
C HIS A 347 1.52 27.66 15.88
N THR A 348 0.63 28.34 15.17
CA THR A 348 -0.78 28.01 15.04
C THR A 348 -1.08 27.57 13.61
N GLU A 349 -1.77 26.45 13.47
CA GLU A 349 -2.19 25.87 12.20
C GLU A 349 -3.71 26.01 12.01
N PHE A 350 -4.12 26.42 10.81
CA PHE A 350 -5.50 26.42 10.35
C PHE A 350 -5.66 25.35 9.28
N LYS A 351 -6.41 24.29 9.61
CA LYS A 351 -6.58 23.12 8.75
C LYS A 351 -7.96 23.15 8.10
N SER A 352 -7.99 23.22 6.78
CA SER A 352 -9.20 23.23 5.96
C SER A 352 -9.33 21.96 5.12
N CYS A 353 -10.50 21.72 4.52
CA CYS A 353 -10.70 20.62 3.57
C CYS A 353 -10.94 21.14 2.16
N VAL A 354 -9.99 20.88 1.28
CA VAL A 354 -10.05 21.12 -0.16
C VAL A 354 -10.78 19.95 -0.82
N THR A 355 -11.74 20.28 -1.69
CA THR A 355 -12.57 19.29 -2.39
C THR A 355 -12.53 19.43 -3.91
N ASP A 356 -11.92 20.51 -4.42
CA ASP A 356 -11.56 20.64 -5.83
C ASP A 356 -10.31 19.81 -6.13
N ASN A 357 -10.41 18.94 -7.14
CA ASN A 357 -9.30 18.09 -7.57
C ASN A 357 -8.13 18.91 -8.13
N ASN A 358 -8.40 20.10 -8.65
CA ASN A 358 -7.38 21.01 -9.18
C ASN A 358 -6.98 22.09 -8.17
N GLY A 359 -7.57 22.08 -6.97
CA GLY A 359 -7.21 22.99 -5.89
C GLY A 359 -5.77 22.74 -5.41
N THR A 360 -5.22 23.70 -4.67
CA THR A 360 -3.91 23.53 -4.02
C THR A 360 -4.11 23.04 -2.59
N SER A 361 -3.30 22.07 -2.17
CA SER A 361 -3.17 21.67 -0.77
C SER A 361 -1.77 21.93 -0.26
N THR A 362 -1.68 22.48 0.95
CA THR A 362 -0.43 22.78 1.65
C THR A 362 -0.25 21.83 2.82
N GLU A 363 0.94 21.26 2.95
CA GLU A 363 1.37 20.42 4.07
C GLU A 363 2.71 20.91 4.62
N TYR A 364 2.94 20.59 5.90
CA TYR A 364 4.19 20.89 6.57
C TYR A 364 4.82 19.61 7.10
N ILE A 365 6.13 19.50 6.94
CA ILE A 365 6.96 18.41 7.47
C ILE A 365 8.08 19.09 8.24
N ASP A 366 8.02 19.02 9.56
CA ASP A 366 8.81 19.91 10.43
C ASP A 366 8.63 21.37 9.98
N ASP A 367 9.72 22.05 9.62
CA ASP A 367 9.72 23.43 9.13
C ASP A 367 9.60 23.54 7.61
N PHE A 368 9.61 22.41 6.88
CA PHE A 368 9.46 22.40 5.43
C PHE A 368 8.00 22.53 5.02
N VAL A 369 7.74 23.32 3.99
CA VAL A 369 6.41 23.51 3.41
C VAL A 369 6.31 22.85 2.04
N PHE A 370 5.23 22.15 1.79
CA PHE A 370 4.95 21.47 0.53
C PHE A 370 3.57 21.85 0.03
N THR A 371 3.51 22.33 -1.20
CA THR A 371 2.29 22.55 -1.96
C THR A 371 2.18 21.51 -3.07
N SER A 372 0.96 21.07 -3.33
CA SER A 372 0.65 20.17 -4.43
C SER A 372 -0.78 20.38 -4.92
N ILE A 373 -1.08 19.88 -6.11
CA ILE A 373 -2.46 19.79 -6.60
C ILE A 373 -3.19 18.76 -5.72
N ALA A 374 -4.33 19.13 -5.13
CA ALA A 374 -5.04 18.33 -4.13
C ALA A 374 -5.47 16.93 -4.64
N GLY A 375 -5.77 16.82 -5.95
CA GLY A 375 -6.05 15.56 -6.62
C GLY A 375 -4.83 14.65 -6.75
N SER A 376 -3.62 15.22 -6.82
CA SER A 376 -2.35 14.50 -7.00
C SER A 376 -1.94 13.70 -5.77
N PHE A 377 -0.87 12.92 -5.91
CA PHE A 377 -0.30 12.16 -4.82
C PHE A 377 0.59 13.05 -3.94
N PHE A 378 0.37 12.95 -2.63
CA PHE A 378 1.29 13.35 -1.58
C PHE A 378 0.95 12.48 -0.36
N GLN A 379 1.93 12.24 0.51
CA GLN A 379 1.79 11.32 1.63
C GLN A 379 0.54 11.65 2.48
N ASN A 380 -0.19 10.62 2.88
CA ASN A 380 -1.52 10.79 3.50
C ASN A 380 -1.48 10.80 5.03
N ASN A 381 -0.30 10.63 5.62
CA ASN A 381 -0.08 10.64 7.06
C ASN A 381 1.11 11.58 7.33
N ASN A 382 0.83 12.84 7.62
CA ASN A 382 1.87 13.83 7.90
C ASN A 382 2.59 13.55 9.24
N SER A 383 1.89 12.95 10.21
CA SER A 383 2.44 12.72 11.56
C SER A 383 3.66 11.80 11.57
N ILE A 384 3.74 10.82 10.65
CA ILE A 384 4.89 9.90 10.57
C ILE A 384 6.05 10.45 9.70
N LEU A 385 5.83 11.51 8.91
CA LEU A 385 6.87 12.02 8.00
C LEU A 385 8.11 12.53 8.73
N PRO A 386 8.01 13.24 9.89
CA PRO A 386 9.20 13.62 10.66
C PRO A 386 10.06 12.43 11.11
N PRO A 387 9.57 11.43 11.88
CA PRO A 387 10.42 10.29 12.26
C PRO A 387 10.88 9.46 11.05
N PHE A 388 10.11 9.41 9.98
CA PHE A 388 10.48 8.70 8.75
C PHE A 388 11.64 9.37 8.00
N THR A 389 11.54 10.66 7.73
CA THR A 389 12.60 11.43 7.05
C THR A 389 13.84 11.56 7.94
N GLN A 390 13.68 11.65 9.26
CA GLN A 390 14.78 11.62 10.21
C GLN A 390 15.52 10.28 10.17
N TYR A 391 14.82 9.15 10.13
CA TYR A 391 15.48 7.85 9.99
C TYR A 391 16.31 7.76 8.71
N ILE A 392 15.78 8.26 7.58
CA ILE A 392 16.54 8.28 6.32
C ILE A 392 17.74 9.21 6.46
N ARG A 393 17.59 10.41 7.03
CA ARG A 393 18.69 11.34 7.30
C ARG A 393 19.82 10.70 8.12
N ASP A 394 19.46 9.89 9.11
CA ASP A 394 20.42 9.23 10.00
C ASP A 394 21.16 8.04 9.35
N ASN A 395 20.59 7.44 8.30
CA ASN A 395 21.11 6.21 7.68
C ASN A 395 21.52 6.35 6.21
N ILE A 396 21.25 7.51 5.57
CA ILE A 396 21.57 7.75 4.16
C ILE A 396 23.08 7.91 3.95
N MET A 397 23.78 8.49 4.92
CA MET A 397 25.23 8.61 4.91
C MET A 397 25.90 7.32 5.37
N PRO A 398 27.10 6.99 4.86
CA PRO A 398 27.85 5.84 5.34
C PRO A 398 28.24 6.03 6.82
N PRO A 399 28.42 4.93 7.59
CA PRO A 399 28.94 5.00 8.94
C PRO A 399 30.29 5.74 9.00
N SER A 400 30.58 6.42 10.11
CA SER A 400 31.82 7.20 10.28
C SER A 400 33.11 6.38 10.13
N SER A 401 33.03 5.06 10.29
CA SER A 401 34.14 4.11 10.07
C SER A 401 34.38 3.74 8.60
N SER A 402 33.52 4.20 7.68
CA SER A 402 33.63 3.87 6.25
C SER A 402 34.80 4.60 5.59
N THR A 403 35.64 3.86 4.85
CA THR A 403 36.71 4.41 4.01
C THR A 403 36.19 4.84 2.64
N GLY A 404 36.71 5.92 2.07
CA GLY A 404 36.37 6.42 0.72
C GLY A 404 35.89 7.87 0.73
N PRO A 405 35.62 8.47 -0.45
CA PRO A 405 35.25 9.89 -0.54
C PRO A 405 33.90 10.20 0.13
N PRO A 406 33.68 11.39 0.70
CA PRO A 406 32.39 11.72 1.30
C PRO A 406 31.29 11.76 0.23
N ILE A 407 30.08 11.31 0.58
CA ILE A 407 28.92 11.47 -0.30
C ILE A 407 28.53 12.95 -0.33
N LYS A 408 28.46 13.53 -1.53
CA LYS A 408 28.14 14.94 -1.77
C LYS A 408 26.87 15.14 -2.59
N TYR A 409 26.42 14.11 -3.32
CA TYR A 409 25.35 14.22 -4.30
C TYR A 409 24.20 13.27 -3.97
N LEU A 410 22.97 13.79 -4.07
CA LEU A 410 21.73 13.02 -3.96
C LEU A 410 21.02 12.99 -5.30
N ILE A 411 20.63 11.79 -5.73
CA ILE A 411 19.65 11.58 -6.79
C ILE A 411 18.40 10.98 -6.15
N ASP A 412 17.27 11.66 -6.27
CA ASP A 412 15.97 11.21 -5.79
C ASP A 412 15.12 10.80 -7.01
N ALA A 413 15.09 9.49 -7.29
CA ALA A 413 14.31 8.94 -8.40
C ALA A 413 12.89 8.65 -7.94
N TYR A 414 11.92 9.01 -8.78
CA TYR A 414 10.48 9.04 -8.44
C TYR A 414 10.16 10.11 -7.38
N SER A 415 10.87 11.25 -7.46
CA SER A 415 10.82 12.31 -6.43
C SER A 415 9.44 12.93 -6.20
N GLY A 416 8.48 12.75 -7.12
CA GLY A 416 7.15 13.35 -7.04
C GLY A 416 7.23 14.88 -6.85
N SER A 417 6.73 15.36 -5.72
CA SER A 417 6.75 16.78 -5.35
C SER A 417 8.00 17.21 -4.56
N GLY A 418 9.04 16.36 -4.55
CA GLY A 418 10.37 16.65 -4.00
C GLY A 418 10.54 16.37 -2.51
N LEU A 419 9.81 15.40 -1.93
CA LEU A 419 9.87 15.13 -0.49
C LEU A 419 11.31 14.89 0.00
N PHE A 420 12.00 13.88 -0.53
CA PHE A 420 13.35 13.54 -0.09
C PHE A 420 14.37 14.56 -0.59
N THR A 421 14.27 14.98 -1.86
CA THR A 421 15.12 16.02 -2.43
C THR A 421 15.21 17.26 -1.54
N ILE A 422 14.07 17.74 -1.00
CA ILE A 422 14.00 18.97 -0.18
C ILE A 422 14.39 18.68 1.27
N THR A 423 13.80 17.66 1.91
CA THR A 423 14.01 17.40 3.35
C THR A 423 15.43 16.90 3.67
N LEU A 424 16.14 16.34 2.70
CA LEU A 424 17.52 15.86 2.84
C LEU A 424 18.55 16.82 2.23
N SER A 425 18.12 17.90 1.57
CA SER A 425 18.97 18.83 0.81
C SER A 425 20.16 19.39 1.59
N SER A 426 20.03 19.59 2.90
CA SER A 426 21.09 20.13 3.75
C SER A 426 22.27 19.18 3.98
N LEU A 427 22.08 17.88 3.70
CA LEU A 427 23.14 16.88 3.81
C LEU A 427 24.06 16.84 2.59
N PHE A 428 23.65 17.44 1.47
CA PHE A 428 24.31 17.29 0.17
C PHE A 428 24.75 18.64 -0.38
N THR A 429 25.81 18.62 -1.19
CA THR A 429 26.22 19.80 -1.96
C THR A 429 25.19 20.10 -3.05
N THR A 430 24.69 19.06 -3.72
CA THR A 430 23.63 19.18 -4.72
C THR A 430 22.71 17.97 -4.68
N SER A 431 21.41 18.20 -4.83
CA SER A 431 20.36 17.19 -4.90
C SER A 431 19.57 17.37 -6.19
N VAL A 432 19.27 16.27 -6.88
CA VAL A 432 18.41 16.26 -8.07
C VAL A 432 17.23 15.33 -7.87
N GLY A 433 16.01 15.86 -8.03
CA GLY A 433 14.77 15.09 -8.00
C GLY A 433 14.24 14.83 -9.40
N ILE A 434 13.92 13.58 -9.72
CA ILE A 434 13.50 13.18 -11.06
C ILE A 434 12.20 12.40 -11.00
N ASP A 435 11.24 12.75 -11.84
CA ASP A 435 9.92 12.13 -11.89
C ASP A 435 9.32 12.28 -13.30
N ILE A 436 8.56 11.28 -13.74
CA ILE A 436 7.88 11.29 -15.05
C ILE A 436 6.75 12.33 -15.11
N SER A 437 6.19 12.71 -13.96
CA SER A 437 5.07 13.63 -13.86
C SER A 437 5.54 15.09 -13.86
N ALA A 438 5.40 15.75 -15.01
CA ALA A 438 5.69 17.17 -15.16
C ALA A 438 4.92 18.07 -14.17
N ALA A 439 3.70 17.67 -13.80
CA ALA A 439 2.89 18.38 -12.79
C ALA A 439 3.54 18.30 -11.41
N SER A 440 3.98 17.11 -10.99
CA SER A 440 4.67 16.91 -9.71
C SER A 440 6.00 17.67 -9.66
N ILE A 441 6.78 17.66 -10.75
CA ILE A 441 8.02 18.43 -10.87
C ILE A 441 7.78 19.93 -10.82
N THR A 442 6.66 20.42 -11.37
CA THR A 442 6.27 21.82 -11.23
C THR A 442 6.03 22.16 -9.76
N SER A 443 5.29 21.33 -9.03
CA SER A 443 5.12 21.46 -7.57
C SER A 443 6.46 21.37 -6.84
N ALA A 444 7.35 20.45 -7.21
CA ALA A 444 8.66 20.28 -6.57
C ALA A 444 9.54 21.52 -6.70
N ARG A 445 9.59 22.14 -7.88
CA ARG A 445 10.30 23.41 -8.11
C ARG A 445 9.73 24.54 -7.27
N GLU A 446 8.41 24.60 -7.12
CA GLU A 446 7.77 25.61 -6.27
C GLU A 446 8.07 25.35 -4.79
N ASN A 447 8.01 24.10 -4.36
CA ASN A 447 8.36 23.70 -3.00
C ASN A 447 9.81 24.05 -2.66
N ALA A 448 10.76 23.84 -3.58
CA ALA A 448 12.14 24.28 -3.33
C ALA A 448 12.25 25.80 -3.14
N LYS A 449 11.51 26.62 -3.91
CA LYS A 449 11.48 28.07 -3.70
C LYS A 449 10.84 28.44 -2.36
N LEU A 450 9.72 27.81 -1.99
CA LEU A 450 9.05 28.05 -0.72
C LEU A 450 9.96 27.71 0.48
N ASN A 451 10.81 26.69 0.32
CA ASN A 451 11.81 26.29 1.30
C ASN A 451 13.17 27.01 1.13
N LYS A 452 13.24 28.05 0.30
CA LYS A 452 14.43 28.88 0.08
C LYS A 452 15.67 28.11 -0.40
N LEU A 453 15.46 27.02 -1.14
CA LEU A 453 16.54 26.21 -1.70
C LEU A 453 16.91 26.72 -3.10
N PRO A 454 18.15 27.18 -3.33
CA PRO A 454 18.57 27.70 -4.62
C PRO A 454 18.77 26.56 -5.65
N PRO A 455 18.66 26.86 -6.96
CA PRO A 455 18.93 25.87 -8.02
C PRO A 455 20.34 25.28 -7.99
N SER A 456 21.32 25.95 -7.38
CA SER A 456 22.67 25.40 -7.18
C SER A 456 22.72 24.24 -6.19
N GLN A 457 21.70 24.12 -5.33
CA GLN A 457 21.59 23.07 -4.32
C GLN A 457 20.51 22.05 -4.67
N CYS A 458 19.36 22.47 -5.19
CA CYS A 458 18.25 21.56 -5.53
C CYS A 458 17.73 21.82 -6.94
N THR A 459 17.69 20.77 -7.76
CA THR A 459 17.12 20.82 -9.12
C THR A 459 16.12 19.71 -9.34
N PHE A 460 15.21 19.90 -10.30
CA PHE A 460 14.17 18.91 -10.63
C PHE A 460 14.01 18.74 -12.13
N ILE A 461 13.93 17.48 -12.57
CA ILE A 461 13.85 17.10 -13.98
C ILE A 461 12.60 16.24 -14.20
N ALA A 462 11.81 16.62 -15.21
CA ALA A 462 10.71 15.79 -15.69
C ALA A 462 11.22 14.87 -16.79
N ALA A 463 11.48 13.61 -16.45
CA ALA A 463 12.06 12.61 -17.35
C ALA A 463 11.60 11.20 -16.94
N ASP A 464 11.70 10.25 -17.87
CA ASP A 464 11.54 8.84 -17.52
C ASP A 464 12.78 8.37 -16.74
N ALA A 465 12.58 7.45 -15.79
CA ALA A 465 13.64 6.95 -14.94
C ALA A 465 14.78 6.24 -15.71
N PRO A 466 14.56 5.59 -16.87
CA PRO A 466 15.65 5.07 -17.70
C PRO A 466 16.48 6.13 -18.45
N GLU A 467 16.05 7.39 -18.52
CA GLU A 467 16.86 8.47 -19.09
C GLU A 467 17.69 9.18 -17.99
N LEU A 468 17.53 8.72 -16.73
CA LEU A 468 18.12 9.30 -15.53
C LEU A 468 19.64 9.37 -15.62
N PHE A 469 20.29 8.23 -15.81
CA PHE A 469 21.75 8.14 -15.69
C PHE A 469 22.50 8.61 -16.94
N GLU A 470 21.81 8.78 -18.08
CA GLU A 470 22.43 9.31 -19.30
C GLU A 470 22.81 10.79 -19.16
N SER A 471 22.07 11.55 -18.35
CA SER A 471 22.22 13.00 -18.20
C SER A 471 22.97 13.43 -16.93
N ILE A 472 23.27 12.50 -16.02
CA ILE A 472 23.87 12.78 -14.73
C ILE A 472 25.40 12.73 -14.82
N THR A 473 26.06 13.80 -14.34
CA THR A 473 27.52 13.94 -14.35
C THR A 473 28.16 13.71 -12.97
N TYR A 474 27.38 13.27 -11.98
CA TYR A 474 27.87 13.09 -10.62
C TYR A 474 28.80 11.86 -10.50
N PRO A 475 29.92 11.97 -9.76
CA PRO A 475 30.77 10.82 -9.48
C PRO A 475 30.02 9.76 -8.67
N GLN A 476 29.99 8.53 -9.17
CA GLN A 476 29.29 7.41 -8.53
C GLN A 476 29.71 7.18 -7.06
N ASP A 477 31.00 7.38 -6.74
CA ASP A 477 31.58 7.14 -5.41
C ASP A 477 31.22 8.22 -4.38
N GLU A 478 30.71 9.36 -4.85
CA GLU A 478 30.27 10.50 -4.05
C GLU A 478 28.74 10.67 -4.10
N THR A 479 28.02 9.68 -4.65
CA THR A 479 26.58 9.78 -4.92
C THR A 479 25.79 8.73 -4.14
N VAL A 480 24.63 9.15 -3.61
CA VAL A 480 23.57 8.27 -3.11
C VAL A 480 22.32 8.42 -3.98
N VAL A 481 21.63 7.31 -4.20
CA VAL A 481 20.33 7.30 -4.88
C VAL A 481 19.23 6.92 -3.89
N VAL A 482 18.22 7.78 -3.73
CA VAL A 482 16.95 7.44 -3.09
C VAL A 482 15.97 7.01 -4.18
N ILE A 483 15.26 5.91 -3.96
CA ILE A 483 14.24 5.40 -4.88
C ILE A 483 12.93 5.17 -4.12
N ASP A 484 11.84 5.79 -4.60
CA ASP A 484 10.47 5.62 -4.10
C ASP A 484 9.50 5.25 -5.23
N PRO A 485 9.65 4.05 -5.84
CA PRO A 485 8.89 3.69 -7.03
C PRO A 485 7.40 3.46 -6.73
N PRO A 486 6.54 3.46 -7.78
CA PRO A 486 5.14 3.07 -7.62
C PRO A 486 5.01 1.62 -7.12
N ARG A 487 3.79 1.23 -6.70
CA ARG A 487 3.48 -0.12 -6.14
C ARG A 487 3.96 -1.34 -6.94
N LYS A 488 4.27 -1.19 -8.24
CA LYS A 488 4.80 -2.24 -9.10
C LYS A 488 6.32 -2.46 -8.96
N GLY A 489 7.00 -1.62 -8.17
CA GLY A 489 8.45 -1.54 -8.07
C GLY A 489 9.10 -0.83 -9.25
N CYS A 490 10.42 -0.93 -9.30
CA CYS A 490 11.24 -0.51 -10.42
C CYS A 490 11.03 -1.43 -11.64
N ASP A 491 11.24 -0.90 -12.84
CA ASP A 491 11.41 -1.73 -14.02
C ASP A 491 12.85 -2.23 -14.17
N GLU A 492 13.02 -3.27 -14.99
CA GLU A 492 14.31 -3.93 -15.22
C GLU A 492 15.36 -2.98 -15.83
N SER A 493 14.92 -2.07 -16.72
CA SER A 493 15.80 -1.07 -17.33
C SER A 493 16.39 -0.13 -16.29
N PHE A 494 15.57 0.38 -15.38
CA PHE A 494 16.01 1.24 -14.29
C PHE A 494 17.00 0.53 -13.35
N LEU A 495 16.69 -0.70 -12.94
CA LEU A 495 17.59 -1.49 -12.08
C LEU A 495 18.93 -1.76 -12.77
N SER A 496 18.91 -2.08 -14.07
CA SER A 496 20.12 -2.29 -14.86
C SER A 496 21.00 -1.04 -14.94
N GLN A 497 20.39 0.12 -15.17
CA GLN A 497 21.13 1.38 -15.20
C GLN A 497 21.64 1.80 -13.82
N LEU A 498 20.88 1.58 -12.75
CA LEU A 498 21.33 1.83 -11.38
C LEU A 498 22.54 0.97 -11.02
N LEU A 499 22.55 -0.31 -11.43
CA LEU A 499 23.69 -1.20 -11.24
C LEU A 499 24.90 -0.80 -12.11
N THR A 500 24.64 -0.26 -13.31
CA THR A 500 25.68 0.26 -14.21
C THR A 500 26.30 1.56 -13.68
N PHE A 501 25.47 2.51 -13.23
CA PHE A 501 25.91 3.77 -12.62
C PHE A 501 26.59 3.53 -11.27
N GLY A 502 26.18 2.50 -10.53
CA GLY A 502 26.88 2.04 -9.34
C GLY A 502 27.08 3.09 -8.24
N PRO A 503 26.03 3.84 -7.83
CA PRO A 503 26.17 4.80 -6.73
C PRO A 503 26.66 4.11 -5.47
N ARG A 504 27.42 4.84 -4.65
CA ARG A 504 27.99 4.28 -3.43
C ARG A 504 26.93 3.72 -2.46
N ARG A 505 25.75 4.33 -2.43
CA ARG A 505 24.63 3.91 -1.59
C ARG A 505 23.30 4.02 -2.33
N VAL A 506 22.36 3.18 -1.95
CA VAL A 506 20.97 3.24 -2.40
C VAL A 506 20.05 3.17 -1.17
N VAL A 507 19.08 4.07 -1.09
CA VAL A 507 17.98 4.00 -0.10
C VAL A 507 16.70 3.69 -0.86
N TYR A 508 16.20 2.47 -0.70
CA TYR A 508 14.95 2.02 -1.31
C TYR A 508 13.79 2.21 -0.34
N VAL A 509 12.88 3.11 -0.66
CA VAL A 509 11.59 3.33 0.01
C VAL A 509 10.48 2.64 -0.79
N SER A 510 9.54 1.95 -0.13
CA SER A 510 8.44 1.31 -0.85
C SER A 510 7.19 1.08 -0.03
N CYS A 511 6.06 1.47 -0.61
CA CYS A 511 4.73 1.13 -0.12
C CYS A 511 4.29 -0.32 -0.45
N ASN A 512 5.16 -1.09 -1.12
CA ASN A 512 4.95 -2.51 -1.40
C ASN A 512 6.25 -3.30 -1.19
N VAL A 513 6.38 -3.84 0.02
CA VAL A 513 7.57 -4.59 0.45
C VAL A 513 7.81 -5.87 -0.35
N HIS A 514 6.81 -6.42 -1.05
CA HIS A 514 6.97 -7.61 -1.89
C HIS A 514 7.69 -7.30 -3.21
N THR A 515 7.33 -6.20 -3.89
CA THR A 515 8.09 -5.71 -5.04
C THR A 515 9.44 -5.14 -4.63
N GLN A 516 9.54 -4.50 -3.46
CA GLN A 516 10.82 -4.07 -2.91
C GLN A 516 11.76 -5.26 -2.72
N ALA A 517 11.28 -6.36 -2.12
CA ALA A 517 12.07 -7.58 -1.93
C ALA A 517 12.60 -8.11 -3.28
N ARG A 518 11.75 -8.19 -4.32
CA ARG A 518 12.16 -8.58 -5.67
C ARG A 518 13.29 -7.70 -6.20
N ASP A 519 13.10 -6.39 -6.15
CA ASP A 519 14.04 -5.44 -6.74
C ASP A 519 15.36 -5.38 -5.98
N VAL A 520 15.31 -5.40 -4.64
CA VAL A 520 16.50 -5.52 -3.79
C VAL A 520 17.23 -6.83 -4.07
N GLY A 521 16.50 -7.92 -4.32
CA GLY A 521 17.07 -9.19 -4.78
C GLY A 521 17.95 -9.04 -6.02
N VAL A 522 17.49 -8.27 -7.00
CA VAL A 522 18.25 -7.94 -8.22
C VAL A 522 19.49 -7.10 -7.88
N LEU A 523 19.34 -6.06 -7.04
CA LEU A 523 20.46 -5.20 -6.66
C LEU A 523 21.58 -5.93 -5.90
N VAL A 524 21.20 -6.89 -5.05
CA VAL A 524 22.14 -7.70 -4.28
C VAL A 524 22.81 -8.77 -5.16
N SER A 525 22.04 -9.40 -6.05
CA SER A 525 22.57 -10.41 -6.97
C SER A 525 23.50 -9.82 -8.04
N GLY A 526 23.28 -8.55 -8.41
CA GLY A 526 23.99 -7.90 -9.51
C GLY A 526 23.50 -8.38 -10.88
N MET A 527 24.23 -8.02 -11.94
CA MET A 527 23.95 -8.47 -13.31
C MET A 527 25.05 -9.41 -13.82
N GLU A 528 24.66 -10.43 -14.59
CA GLU A 528 25.62 -11.33 -15.25
C GLU A 528 26.55 -10.60 -16.23
N SER A 529 26.05 -9.53 -16.86
CA SER A 529 26.79 -8.69 -17.80
C SER A 529 27.84 -7.77 -17.14
N GLY A 530 28.03 -7.86 -15.82
CA GLY A 530 28.86 -6.96 -15.04
C GLY A 530 28.10 -5.73 -14.51
N GLY A 531 28.76 -4.94 -13.67
CA GLY A 531 28.17 -3.80 -12.95
C GLY A 531 28.40 -3.90 -11.46
N SER A 532 27.90 -2.91 -10.72
CA SER A 532 27.95 -2.93 -9.25
C SER A 532 27.02 -4.00 -8.68
N ARG A 533 27.33 -4.46 -7.47
CA ARG A 533 26.41 -5.23 -6.62
C ARG A 533 26.30 -4.55 -5.26
N TYR A 534 25.23 -4.85 -4.55
CA TYR A 534 24.95 -4.25 -3.25
C TYR A 534 24.83 -5.30 -2.16
N GLU A 535 24.93 -4.84 -0.92
CA GLU A 535 24.49 -5.59 0.24
C GLU A 535 23.51 -4.76 1.06
N ILE A 536 22.62 -5.46 1.77
CA ILE A 536 21.60 -4.84 2.62
C ILE A 536 22.25 -4.49 3.95
N GLU A 537 22.38 -3.19 4.23
CA GLU A 537 22.93 -2.69 5.48
C GLU A 537 21.85 -2.63 6.58
N SER A 538 20.64 -2.17 6.22
CA SER A 538 19.50 -2.20 7.14
C SER A 538 18.17 -2.31 6.39
N LEU A 539 17.18 -2.91 7.05
CA LEU A 539 15.84 -3.10 6.50
C LEU A 539 14.80 -3.07 7.63
N ARG A 540 13.76 -2.25 7.48
CA ARG A 540 12.63 -2.19 8.43
C ARG A 540 11.36 -1.62 7.81
N GLY A 541 10.25 -1.78 8.53
CA GLY A 541 8.96 -1.19 8.18
C GLY A 541 8.67 0.14 8.90
N PHE A 542 7.76 0.93 8.33
CA PHE A 542 7.12 2.11 8.91
C PHE A 542 5.61 2.00 8.75
N ASP A 543 4.90 2.34 9.82
CA ASP A 543 3.45 2.27 9.83
C ASP A 543 2.80 3.57 9.34
N PHE A 544 2.75 3.79 8.03
CA PHE A 544 2.05 4.94 7.46
C PHE A 544 0.53 4.88 7.62
N PHE A 545 -0.02 3.68 7.83
CA PHE A 545 -1.46 3.48 7.91
C PHE A 545 -1.82 2.54 9.08
N PRO A 546 -1.81 3.08 10.31
CA PRO A 546 -2.31 2.37 11.48
C PRO A 546 -3.71 1.80 11.25
N GLN A 547 -4.07 0.74 11.96
CA GLN A 547 -5.33 0.00 11.78
C GLN A 547 -5.45 -0.78 10.46
N THR A 548 -4.41 -0.79 9.62
CA THR A 548 -4.39 -1.52 8.35
C THR A 548 -3.20 -2.47 8.22
N GLY A 549 -3.27 -3.41 7.28
CA GLY A 549 -2.16 -4.30 6.90
C GLY A 549 -1.00 -3.66 6.15
N HIS A 550 -1.09 -2.38 5.79
CA HIS A 550 -0.06 -1.73 4.98
C HIS A 550 1.21 -1.45 5.79
N VAL A 551 2.37 -1.65 5.17
CA VAL A 551 3.68 -1.31 5.74
C VAL A 551 4.54 -0.68 4.64
N GLU A 552 5.16 0.45 4.97
CA GLU A 552 6.15 1.12 4.13
C GLU A 552 7.53 0.56 4.48
N GLY A 553 8.27 0.02 3.53
CA GLY A 553 9.61 -0.53 3.76
C GLY A 553 10.71 0.47 3.46
N VAL A 554 11.73 0.54 4.30
CA VAL A 554 12.99 1.25 4.00
C VAL A 554 14.14 0.25 4.04
N CYS A 555 14.82 0.11 2.91
CA CYS A 555 16.01 -0.71 2.74
C CYS A 555 17.20 0.19 2.41
N VAL A 556 18.25 0.13 3.23
CA VAL A 556 19.50 0.86 3.00
C VAL A 556 20.53 -0.11 2.47
N LEU A 557 21.08 0.19 1.31
CA LEU A 557 22.01 -0.64 0.56
C LEU A 557 23.34 0.08 0.42
N ARG A 558 24.44 -0.66 0.61
CA ARG A 558 25.78 -0.18 0.28
C ARG A 558 26.36 -0.97 -0.88
N ARG A 559 27.08 -0.29 -1.77
CA ARG A 559 27.79 -0.95 -2.85
C ARG A 559 28.88 -1.84 -2.28
N VAL A 560 29.04 -3.03 -2.83
CA VAL A 560 30.16 -3.92 -2.49
C VAL A 560 31.38 -3.45 -3.28
N GLU A 561 32.46 -3.12 -2.57
CA GLU A 561 33.74 -2.79 -3.19
C GLU A 561 34.42 -4.09 -3.64
N ASP A 562 34.87 -4.16 -4.89
CA ASP A 562 35.65 -5.28 -5.36
C ASP A 562 37.07 -5.20 -4.81
N ALA A 563 37.59 -6.32 -4.28
CA ALA A 563 38.90 -6.41 -3.63
C ALA A 563 40.11 -6.00 -4.52
N GLY A 564 39.89 -5.65 -5.79
CA GLY A 564 40.92 -5.24 -6.74
C GLY A 564 41.09 -3.72 -6.94
N SER A 565 40.17 -2.86 -6.46
CA SER A 565 40.25 -1.40 -6.70
C SER A 565 41.14 -0.65 -5.69
N ALA A 566 41.56 -1.30 -4.60
CA ALA A 566 42.38 -0.69 -3.55
C ALA A 566 43.86 -0.44 -3.95
N THR A 567 44.28 -0.79 -5.16
CA THR A 567 45.70 -0.80 -5.57
C THR A 567 46.14 0.39 -6.42
N THR A 568 45.28 1.37 -6.74
CA THR A 568 45.65 2.49 -7.65
C THR A 568 45.58 3.89 -7.03
N ALA A 569 45.39 4.01 -5.72
CA ALA A 569 45.33 5.32 -5.03
C ALA A 569 46.61 5.67 -4.24
N ALA A 570 47.74 5.05 -4.56
CA ALA A 570 49.03 5.37 -3.94
C ALA A 570 50.18 5.28 -4.97
N GLU A 571 50.26 6.27 -5.86
CA GLU A 571 51.54 6.74 -6.45
C GLU A 571 51.52 8.27 -6.60
#